data_AF-A0A1A6HPX1-F1
#
_entry.id   AF-A0A1A6HPX1-F1
#
_cell.length_a   1.000
_cell.length_b   1.000
_cell.length_c   1.000
_cell.angle_alpha   90.00
_cell.angle_beta   90.00
_cell.angle_gamma   90.00
#
_symmetry.space_group_name_H-M   'P 1'
#
loop_
_entity.id
_entity.type
_entity.pdbx_description
1 polymer ?
#
loop_
_entity_poly.entity_id
_entity_poly.type
_entity_poly.pdbx_seq_one_letter_code
_entity_poly.pdbx_strand_id
1 'polypeptide(L)'
;MSPVNASFISLVFLAPENTMMSFEKAIEHNASGLETDVYLSWDEVPFLMHDYDLSRTTNIREVLPSSAYEHTANFNWTFLSTLNAGKWFVK
;
A
#
# COMPACT_ATOMS: atom_id res chain seq x y z
N MET A 1 28.06 22.31 1.90
CA MET A 1 27.34 21.16 1.33
C MET A 1 26.10 20.95 2.18
N SER A 2 24.91 21.23 1.64
CA SER A 2 23.65 21.00 2.36
C SER A 2 23.44 19.50 2.50
N PRO A 3 23.00 18.97 3.66
CA PRO A 3 22.58 17.58 3.73
C PRO A 3 21.40 17.39 2.78
N VAL A 4 21.49 16.38 1.92
CA VAL A 4 20.37 15.92 1.10
C VAL A 4 19.44 15.18 2.07
N ASN A 5 18.49 15.91 2.67
CA ASN A 5 17.36 15.28 3.34
C ASN A 5 16.48 14.68 2.23
N ALA A 6 16.74 13.43 1.88
CA ALA A 6 15.85 12.71 1.01
C ALA A 6 14.59 12.33 1.80
N SER A 7 13.54 13.14 1.65
CA SER A 7 12.19 12.72 2.01
C SER A 7 11.73 11.71 0.95
N PHE A 8 12.11 10.45 1.12
CA PHE A 8 11.53 9.31 0.40
C PHE A 8 10.18 9.02 1.05
N ILE A 9 9.10 9.30 0.34
CA ILE A 9 7.79 9.45 0.98
C ILE A 9 7.11 8.09 1.17
N SER A 10 7.08 7.70 2.45
CA SER A 10 5.96 6.98 3.08
C SER A 10 5.19 8.01 3.92
N LEU A 11 4.29 8.79 3.30
CA LEU A 11 3.47 9.82 3.98
C LEU A 11 2.23 9.19 4.62
N VAL A 12 2.45 8.13 5.41
CA VAL A 12 1.41 7.41 6.15
C VAL A 12 0.62 8.33 7.08
N PHE A 13 1.12 9.52 7.41
CA PHE A 13 0.43 10.46 8.32
C PHE A 13 -0.62 11.35 7.64
N LEU A 14 -0.62 11.46 6.30
CA LEU A 14 -1.50 12.38 5.56
C LEU A 14 -2.52 11.67 4.67
N ALA A 15 -2.25 10.44 4.27
CA ALA A 15 -3.12 9.58 3.46
C ALA A 15 -2.73 8.10 3.67
N PRO A 16 -3.61 7.14 3.32
CA PRO A 16 -3.22 5.73 3.31
C PRO A 16 -2.06 5.51 2.34
N GLU A 17 -1.01 4.81 2.75
CA GLU A 17 0.15 4.49 1.91
C GLU A 17 -0.25 3.81 0.59
N ASN A 18 0.55 4.01 -0.46
CA ASN A 18 0.36 3.39 -1.78
C ASN A 18 -1.00 3.68 -2.44
N THR A 19 -1.62 4.82 -2.13
CA THR A 19 -2.82 5.32 -2.79
C THR A 19 -2.53 6.55 -3.65
N MET A 20 -3.35 6.81 -4.66
CA MET A 20 -3.26 8.06 -5.45
C MET A 20 -3.28 9.31 -4.57
N MET A 21 -4.09 9.31 -3.51
CA MET A 21 -4.17 10.41 -2.54
C MET A 21 -2.82 10.66 -1.86
N SER A 22 -2.08 9.59 -1.49
CA SER A 22 -0.75 9.74 -0.89
C SER A 22 0.27 10.33 -1.87
N PHE A 23 0.20 9.96 -3.14
CA PHE A 23 1.06 10.52 -4.19
C PHE A 23 0.72 11.98 -4.50
N GLU A 24 -0.55 12.35 -4.54
CA GLU A 24 -0.99 13.74 -4.70
C GLU A 24 -0.48 14.61 -3.53
N LYS A 25 -0.61 14.13 -2.29
CA LYS A 25 -0.10 14.83 -1.09
C LYS A 25 1.42 14.97 -1.11
N ALA A 26 2.14 13.98 -1.61
CA ALA A 26 3.59 14.05 -1.81
C ALA A 26 3.97 15.20 -2.76
N ILE A 27 3.28 15.30 -3.90
CA ILE A 27 3.49 16.37 -4.87
C ILE A 27 3.19 17.74 -4.26
N GLU A 28 2.07 17.89 -3.54
CA GLU A 28 1.71 19.14 -2.84
C GLU A 28 2.79 19.60 -1.85
N HIS A 29 3.53 18.67 -1.26
CA HIS A 29 4.58 18.96 -0.28
C HIS A 29 6.01 18.98 -0.88
N ASN A 30 6.13 19.08 -2.22
CA ASN A 30 7.41 19.16 -2.94
C ASN A 30 8.35 17.98 -2.68
N ALA A 31 7.80 16.76 -2.63
CA ALA A 31 8.59 15.53 -2.61
C ALA A 31 9.65 15.50 -3.72
N SER A 32 10.85 15.04 -3.39
CA SER A 32 11.92 14.84 -4.39
C SER A 32 11.82 13.49 -5.12
N GLY A 33 11.01 12.57 -4.61
CA GLY A 33 10.80 11.24 -5.19
C GLY A 33 9.64 10.51 -4.50
N LEU A 34 9.08 9.53 -5.21
CA LEU A 34 8.08 8.61 -4.69
C LEU A 34 8.75 7.26 -4.47
N GLU A 35 8.46 6.63 -3.34
CA GLU A 35 8.92 5.29 -3.00
C GLU A 35 7.70 4.40 -2.80
N THR A 36 7.79 3.17 -3.26
CA THR A 36 6.71 2.18 -3.19
C THR A 36 7.28 0.79 -3.38
N ASP A 37 6.65 -0.20 -2.75
CA ASP A 37 6.95 -1.61 -2.93
C ASP A 37 5.96 -2.26 -3.89
N VAL A 38 6.47 -3.13 -4.75
CA VAL A 38 5.68 -3.86 -5.74
C VAL A 38 5.80 -5.35 -5.47
N TYR A 39 4.66 -6.01 -5.39
CA TYR A 39 4.55 -7.47 -5.48
C TYR A 39 3.85 -7.88 -6.78
N LEU A 40 4.01 -9.15 -7.16
CA LEU A 40 3.19 -9.78 -8.19
C LEU A 40 2.10 -10.61 -7.52
N SER A 41 0.88 -10.54 -8.04
CA SER A 41 -0.19 -11.47 -7.68
C SER A 41 0.11 -12.87 -8.20
N TRP A 42 -0.69 -13.86 -7.77
CA TRP A 42 -0.54 -15.23 -8.24
C TRP A 42 -0.73 -15.36 -9.76
N ASP A 43 -1.59 -14.53 -10.35
CA ASP A 43 -1.82 -14.37 -11.80
C ASP A 43 -0.90 -13.30 -12.44
N GLU A 44 0.25 -13.03 -11.84
CA GLU A 44 1.35 -12.19 -12.37
C GLU A 44 1.00 -10.72 -12.65
N VAL A 45 -0.02 -10.18 -11.98
CA VAL A 45 -0.37 -8.75 -12.06
C VAL A 45 0.41 -7.97 -11.00
N PRO A 46 1.17 -6.92 -11.37
CA PRO A 46 1.87 -6.10 -10.40
C PRO A 46 0.90 -5.22 -9.61
N PHE A 47 1.13 -5.12 -8.30
CA PHE A 47 0.35 -4.26 -7.41
C PHE A 47 1.22 -3.67 -6.29
N LEU A 48 0.77 -2.55 -5.73
CA LEU A 48 1.50 -1.86 -4.66
C LEU A 48 1.16 -2.48 -3.31
N MET A 49 2.17 -2.93 -2.58
CA MET A 49 2.02 -3.49 -1.24
C MET A 49 3.36 -3.49 -0.53
N HIS A 50 3.41 -2.88 0.65
CA HIS A 50 4.61 -2.89 1.50
C HIS A 50 4.63 -4.12 2.44
N ASP A 51 3.46 -4.57 2.90
CA ASP A 51 3.37 -5.62 3.90
C ASP A 51 3.49 -7.03 3.33
N TYR A 52 3.96 -7.95 4.18
CA TYR A 52 3.98 -9.38 3.89
C TYR A 52 2.56 -9.96 3.69
N ASP A 53 1.61 -9.53 4.52
CA ASP A 53 0.21 -9.95 4.48
C ASP A 53 -0.75 -8.76 4.33
N LEU A 54 -2.02 -9.06 4.05
CA LEU A 54 -3.04 -8.06 3.72
C LEU A 54 -3.75 -7.52 4.98
N SER A 55 -3.35 -7.94 6.17
CA SER A 55 -4.18 -7.82 7.37
C SER A 55 -4.14 -6.44 8.04
N ARG A 56 -3.06 -5.68 7.86
CA ARG A 56 -2.89 -4.34 8.45
C ARG A 56 -3.59 -3.25 7.64
N THR A 57 -3.41 -3.29 6.31
CA THR A 57 -3.80 -2.20 5.40
C THR A 57 -5.00 -2.53 4.53
N THR A 58 -5.68 -3.67 4.74
CA THR A 58 -6.92 -4.01 4.04
C THR A 58 -8.00 -4.56 4.97
N ASN A 59 -9.19 -4.83 4.44
CA ASN A 59 -10.28 -5.50 5.15
C ASN A 59 -10.29 -7.04 4.98
N ILE A 60 -9.18 -7.69 4.61
CA ILE A 60 -9.15 -9.16 4.42
C ILE A 60 -9.62 -9.94 5.65
N ARG A 61 -9.40 -9.43 6.87
CA ARG A 61 -9.87 -10.07 8.11
C ARG A 61 -11.40 -10.15 8.19
N GLU A 62 -12.12 -9.32 7.44
CA GLU A 62 -13.59 -9.36 7.31
C GLU A 62 -14.02 -10.26 6.13
N VAL A 63 -13.27 -10.25 5.03
CA VAL A 63 -13.63 -10.93 3.76
C VAL A 63 -13.19 -12.39 3.72
N LEU A 64 -11.98 -12.70 4.16
CA LEU A 64 -11.37 -14.04 4.16
C LEU A 64 -10.46 -14.25 5.39
N PRO A 65 -11.05 -14.42 6.59
CA PRO A 65 -10.29 -14.43 7.85
C PRO A 65 -9.25 -15.55 7.94
N SER A 66 -9.55 -16.71 7.36
CA SER A 66 -8.68 -17.90 7.39
C SER A 66 -7.34 -17.70 6.69
N SER A 67 -7.28 -16.77 5.73
CA SER A 67 -6.11 -16.52 4.88
C SER A 67 -5.53 -15.12 5.11
N ALA A 68 -5.98 -14.41 6.16
CA ALA A 68 -5.58 -13.02 6.39
C ALA A 68 -4.06 -12.82 6.58
N TYR A 69 -3.35 -13.86 7.00
CA TYR A 69 -1.91 -13.85 7.28
C TYR A 69 -1.08 -14.61 6.22
N GLU A 70 -1.72 -15.04 5.13
CA GLU A 70 -1.00 -15.61 4.00
C GLU A 70 -0.22 -14.51 3.26
N HIS A 71 0.86 -14.92 2.58
CA HIS A 71 1.67 -14.00 1.80
C HIS A 71 0.83 -13.35 0.69
N THR A 72 0.96 -12.03 0.53
CA THR A 72 0.15 -11.22 -0.39
C THR A 72 0.17 -11.72 -1.86
N ALA A 73 1.31 -12.28 -2.30
CA ALA A 73 1.48 -12.88 -3.63
C ALA A 73 0.71 -14.20 -3.86
N ASN A 74 0.09 -14.80 -2.83
CA ASN A 74 -0.68 -16.04 -2.99
C ASN A 74 -2.09 -15.82 -3.54
N PHE A 75 -2.51 -14.57 -3.73
CA PHE A 75 -3.85 -14.22 -4.16
C PHE A 75 -3.89 -13.76 -5.63
N ASN A 76 -4.98 -14.07 -6.32
CA ASN A 76 -5.27 -13.53 -7.65
C ASN A 76 -5.60 -12.03 -7.57
N TRP A 77 -5.25 -11.27 -8.61
CA TRP A 77 -5.59 -9.86 -8.74
C TRP A 77 -7.09 -9.61 -8.67
N THR A 78 -7.88 -10.49 -9.29
CA THR A 78 -9.35 -10.39 -9.27
C THR A 78 -9.88 -10.37 -7.83
N PHE A 79 -9.26 -11.10 -6.90
CA PHE A 79 -9.60 -11.02 -5.48
C PHE A 79 -8.99 -9.78 -4.81
N LEU A 80 -7.68 -9.54 -4.99
CA LEU A 80 -6.96 -8.42 -4.37
C LEU A 80 -7.65 -7.07 -4.64
N SER A 81 -8.10 -6.84 -5.87
CA SER A 81 -8.79 -5.62 -6.31
C SER A 81 -10.15 -5.37 -5.64
N THR A 82 -10.73 -6.37 -4.97
CA THR A 82 -12.00 -6.23 -4.23
C THR A 82 -11.82 -5.80 -2.78
N LEU A 83 -10.60 -5.88 -2.25
CA LEU A 83 -10.30 -5.52 -0.87
C LEU A 83 -10.33 -4.01 -0.69
N ASN A 84 -10.84 -3.57 0.45
CA ASN A 84 -10.81 -2.16 0.84
C ASN A 84 -9.49 -1.84 1.52
N ALA A 85 -8.61 -1.12 0.82
CA ALA A 85 -7.27 -0.74 1.31
C ALA A 85 -7.21 0.64 2.02
N GLY A 86 -8.34 1.25 2.35
CA GLY A 86 -8.40 2.60 2.96
C GLY A 86 -9.16 2.70 4.28
N LYS A 87 -10.06 1.75 4.58
CA LYS A 87 -10.92 1.75 5.77
C LYS A 87 -10.14 1.79 7.09
N TRP A 88 -8.91 1.28 7.11
CA TRP A 88 -8.04 1.29 8.29
C TRP A 88 -7.53 2.70 8.66
N PHE A 89 -7.51 3.63 7.69
CA PHE A 89 -6.92 4.96 7.84
C PHE A 89 -7.87 6.01 8.45
N VAL A 90 -9.19 5.83 8.29
CA VAL A 90 -10.23 6.79 8.72
C VAL A 90 -10.70 6.59 10.18
N LYS A 91 -9.78 6.31 11.11
CA LYS A 91 -10.12 6.20 12.55
C LYS A 91 -9.92 7.50 13.32
#